data_AF-A0A967LGE3-F1
#
_entry.id   AF-A0A967LGE3-F1
#
_cell.length_a   1.000
_cell.length_b   1.000
_cell.length_c   1.000
_cell.angle_alpha   90.00
_cell.angle_beta   90.00
_cell.angle_gamma   90.00
#
_symmetry.space_group_name_H-M   'P 1'
#
loop_
_entity.id
_entity.type
_entity.pdbx_description
1 polymer ?
#
loop_
_entity_poly.entity_id
_entity_poly.type
_entity_poly.pdbx_seq_one_letter_code
_entity_poly.pdbx_strand_id
1 'polypeptide(L)' 'NRQQKQFTFPTEVDFWADPNHDYTVMKVTAYDRPGLLSLVSTAMNQCKVRLHNAKVATFGERAEDLFFVTDQNDNS' A
#
# COMPACT_ATOMS: atom_id res chain seq x y z
N ASN A 1 34.64 2.29 -6.56
CA ASN A 1 33.53 1.64 -5.82
C ASN A 1 32.59 2.69 -5.27
N ARG A 2 31.57 3.05 -6.05
CA ARG A 2 30.56 4.06 -5.71
C ARG A 2 29.65 3.48 -4.63
N GLN A 3 29.90 3.84 -3.37
CA GLN A 3 28.95 3.61 -2.29
C GLN A 3 27.70 4.45 -2.61
N GLN A 4 26.72 3.83 -3.26
CA GLN A 4 25.38 4.39 -3.32
C GLN A 4 24.85 4.34 -1.90
N LYS A 5 25.01 5.45 -1.17
CA LYS A 5 24.15 5.75 -0.04
C LYS A 5 22.74 5.82 -0.62
N GLN A 6 22.07 4.67 -0.66
CA GLN A 6 20.63 4.64 -0.86
C GLN A 6 20.09 5.48 0.30
N PHE A 7 19.62 6.67 -0.01
CA PHE A 7 18.66 7.34 0.87
C PHE A 7 17.41 6.45 0.81
N THR A 8 17.41 5.36 1.59
CA THR A 8 16.27 4.47 1.73
C THR A 8 15.24 5.26 2.51
N PHE A 9 14.36 5.97 1.81
CA PHE A 9 13.09 6.34 2.39
C PHE A 9 12.40 5.02 2.79
N PRO A 10 12.20 4.75 4.10
CA PRO A 10 11.64 3.48 4.54
C PRO A 10 10.21 3.37 3.99
N THR A 11 9.84 2.16 3.56
CA THR A 11 8.43 1.87 3.29
C THR A 11 7.70 1.85 4.62
N GLU A 12 6.72 2.73 4.79
CA GLU A 12 5.86 2.80 5.98
C GLU A 12 4.47 2.28 5.61
N VAL A 13 3.86 1.53 6.53
CA VAL A 13 2.51 0.98 6.34
C VAL A 13 1.67 1.27 7.57
N ASP A 14 0.55 1.98 7.37
CA ASP A 14 -0.42 2.29 8.41
C ASP A 14 -1.77 1.62 8.06
N PHE A 15 -2.52 1.24 9.10
CA PHE A 15 -3.85 0.66 8.95
C PHE A 15 -4.86 1.39 9.84
N TRP A 16 -6.07 1.61 9.31
CA TRP A 16 -7.22 2.07 10.09
C TRP A 16 -8.53 1.60 9.45
N ALA A 17 -9.58 1.43 10.26
CA ALA A 17 -10.91 1.14 9.75
C ALA A 17 -11.52 2.40 9.10
N ASP A 18 -12.19 2.26 7.96
CA ASP A 18 -13.02 3.34 7.41
C ASP A 18 -14.32 3.43 8.23
N PRO A 19 -14.61 4.54 8.93
CA PRO A 19 -15.84 4.64 9.72
C PRO A 19 -17.11 4.72 8.87
N ASN A 20 -17.01 4.96 7.56
CA ASN A 20 -18.15 5.10 6.66
C ASN A 20 -18.39 3.88 5.76
N HIS A 21 -17.43 2.95 5.71
CA HIS A 21 -17.49 1.78 4.86
C HIS A 21 -16.92 0.57 5.61
N ASP A 22 -17.44 -0.63 5.36
CA ASP A 22 -16.89 -1.87 5.93
C ASP A 22 -15.58 -2.29 5.22
N TYR A 23 -14.59 -1.39 5.22
CA TYR A 23 -13.24 -1.65 4.74
C TYR A 23 -12.19 -1.28 5.80
N THR A 24 -11.09 -2.03 5.81
CA THR A 24 -9.82 -1.57 6.38
C THR A 24 -9.04 -0.80 5.33
N VAL A 25 -8.57 0.40 5.68
CA VAL A 25 -7.69 1.20 4.84
C VAL A 25 -6.25 0.92 5.22
N MET A 26 -5.46 0.49 4.24
CA MET A 26 -4.01 0.33 4.34
C MET A 26 -3.33 1.45 3.56
N LYS A 27 -2.58 2.31 4.23
CA LYS A 27 -1.73 3.32 3.58
C LYS A 27 -0.31 2.80 3.46
N VAL A 28 0.22 2.82 2.25
CA VAL A 28 1.62 2.52 1.97
C VAL A 28 2.31 3.81 1.54
N THR A 29 3.32 4.20 2.30
CA THR A 29 4.20 5.30 1.96
C THR A 29 5.54 4.72 1.50
N ALA A 30 5.97 5.02 0.28
CA ALA A 30 7.24 4.51 -0.24
C ALA A 30 7.88 5.51 -1.21
N TYR A 31 9.11 5.22 -1.64
CA TYR A 31 9.68 5.87 -2.82
C TYR A 31 8.87 5.48 -4.06
N ASP A 32 8.56 6.44 -4.91
CA ASP A 32 7.80 6.18 -6.13
C ASP A 32 8.63 5.28 -7.06
N ARG A 33 8.10 4.08 -7.33
CA ARG A 33 8.73 3.11 -8.21
C ARG A 33 7.68 2.37 -9.03
N PRO A 34 7.93 2.16 -10.33
CA PRO A 34 7.08 1.33 -11.16
C PRO A 34 6.86 -0.06 -10.55
N GLY A 35 5.61 -0.50 -10.52
CA GLY A 35 5.23 -1.84 -10.05
C GLY A 35 4.91 -1.96 -8.56
N LEU A 36 4.94 -0.87 -7.77
CA LEU A 36 4.55 -0.88 -6.36
C LEU A 36 3.14 -1.45 -6.16
N LEU A 37 2.15 -0.97 -6.94
CA LEU A 37 0.78 -1.45 -6.90
C LEU A 37 0.68 -2.97 -7.16
N SER A 38 1.40 -3.47 -8.15
CA SER A 38 1.40 -4.90 -8.50
C SER A 38 2.01 -5.76 -7.39
N LEU A 39 3.11 -5.29 -6.79
CA LEU A 39 3.74 -5.92 -5.62
C LEU A 39 2.77 -6.00 -4.44
N VAL A 40 2.10 -4.88 -4.12
CA VAL A 40 1.14 -4.84 -3.01
C VAL A 40 -0.05 -5.76 -3.30
N SER A 41 -0.63 -5.70 -4.50
CA SER A 41 -1.75 -6.56 -4.90
C SER A 41 -1.39 -8.04 -4.79
N THR A 42 -0.19 -8.42 -5.25
CA THR A 42 0.31 -9.80 -5.15
C THR A 42 0.45 -10.24 -3.69
N ALA A 43 1.02 -9.39 -2.83
CA ALA A 43 1.17 -9.67 -1.41
C ALA A 43 -0.18 -9.83 -0.69
N MET A 44 -1.15 -8.94 -0.98
CA MET A 44 -2.50 -9.05 -0.41
C MET A 44 -3.19 -10.35 -0.82
N ASN A 45 -3.09 -10.72 -2.11
CA ASN A 45 -3.67 -11.97 -2.61
C ASN A 45 -3.05 -13.21 -1.92
N GLN A 46 -1.73 -13.21 -1.71
CA GLN A 46 -1.04 -14.27 -0.97
C GLN A 46 -1.51 -14.37 0.50
N CYS A 47 -1.82 -13.23 1.11
CA CYS A 47 -2.37 -13.16 2.46
C CYS A 47 -3.87 -13.45 2.55
N LYS A 48 -4.53 -13.79 1.43
CA LYS A 48 -5.99 -13.98 1.37
C LYS A 48 -6.76 -12.70 1.75
N VAL A 49 -6.19 -11.54 1.46
CA VAL A 49 -6.82 -10.23 1.65
C VAL A 49 -7.36 -9.77 0.30
N ARG A 50 -8.63 -9.36 0.28
CA ARG A 50 -9.32 -8.87 -0.92
C ARG A 50 -9.08 -7.37 -1.04
N LEU A 51 -8.57 -6.94 -2.19
CA LEU A 51 -8.35 -5.52 -2.50
C LEU A 51 -9.53 -4.99 -3.32
N HIS A 52 -10.32 -4.08 -2.74
CA HIS A 52 -11.49 -3.49 -3.38
C HIS A 52 -11.15 -2.31 -4.26
N ASN A 53 -10.26 -1.45 -3.79
CA ASN A 53 -9.87 -0.23 -4.50
C ASN A 53 -8.47 0.22 -4.08
N ALA A 54 -7.84 1.03 -4.92
CA ALA A 54 -6.61 1.72 -4.61
C ALA A 54 -6.70 3.18 -5.04
N LYS A 55 -6.24 4.10 -4.19
CA LYS A 55 -6.01 5.51 -4.54
C LYS A 55 -4.51 5.75 -4.48
N VAL A 56 -3.94 6.12 -5.62
CA VAL A 56 -2.51 6.34 -5.80
C VAL A 56 -2.26 7.85 -5.84
N ALA A 57 -1.36 8.33 -5.00
CA ALA A 57 -0.92 9.72 -5.00
C ALA A 57 0.60 9.81 -4.98
N THR A 58 1.18 10.63 -5.87
CA THR A 58 2.62 10.87 -5.92
C THR A 58 2.94 12.28 -5.47
N PHE A 59 3.87 12.40 -4.53
CA PHE A 59 4.40 13.65 -3.99
C PHE A 59 5.91 13.72 -4.23
N GLY A 60 6.30 14.26 -5.39
CA GLY A 60 7.71 14.29 -5.79
C GLY A 60 8.24 12.88 -6.02
N GLU A 61 9.18 12.44 -5.18
CA GLU A 61 9.75 11.09 -5.24
C GLU A 61 9.08 10.10 -4.27
N ARG A 62 8.02 10.50 -3.58
CA ARG A 62 7.27 9.68 -2.62
C ARG A 62 5.91 9.30 -3.20
N ALA A 63 5.58 8.02 -3.17
CA ALA A 63 4.23 7.52 -3.40
C ALA A 63 3.51 7.33 -2.05
N GLU A 64 2.25 7.76 -2.01
CA GLU A 64 1.28 7.45 -0.95
C GLU A 64 0.10 6.75 -1.59
N ASP A 65 0.02 5.44 -1.36
CA ASP A 65 -1.02 4.59 -1.91
C ASP A 65 -1.97 4.17 -0.78
N LEU A 66 -3.27 4.43 -0.96
CA LEU A 66 -4.33 3.94 -0.08
C LEU A 66 -4.98 2.73 -0.72
N PHE A 67 -4.99 1.61 0.00
CA PHE A 67 -5.60 0.35 -0.39
C PHE A 67 -6.79 0.08 0.50
N PHE A 68 -7.95 -0.19 -0.09
CA PHE A 68 -9.18 -0.53 0.64
C PHE A 68 -9.34 -2.03 0.61
N VAL A 69 -9.25 -2.67 1.77
CA VAL A 69 -9.12 -4.12 1.90
C VAL A 69 -10.12 -4.72 2.88
N THR A 70 -10.45 -5.98 2.65
CA THR A 70 -11.17 -6.86 3.59
C THR A 70 -10.49 -8.23 3.63
N ASP A 71 -10.90 -9.08 4.56
CA ASP A 71 -10.68 -10.52 4.45
C ASP A 71 -11.46 -11.11 3.24
N GLN A 72 -11.33 -12.43 3.01
CA GLN A 72 -12.03 -13.10 1.91
C GLN A 72 -13.55 -13.18 2.07
N ASN A 73 -14.06 -12.99 3.28
CA ASN A 73 -15.47 -13.01 3.62
C ASN A 73 -16.08 -11.59 3.64
N ASP A 74 -15.33 -10.59 3.15
CA ASP A 74 -15.71 -9.19 3.11
C ASP A 74 -15.82 -8.53 4.50
N ASN A 75 -15.10 -9.04 5.51
CA ASN A 75 -14.96 -8.40 6.82
C ASN A 75 -13.75 -7.44 6.85
N SER A 76 -13.91 -6.31 7.55
CA SER A 76 -12.82 -5.34 7.79
C SER A 76 -11.78 -5.81 8.79
#